data_AF-S2EMY8-F1
#
_entry.id   AF-S2EMY8-F1
#
_cell.length_a   1.000
_cell.length_b   1.000
_cell.length_c   1.000
_cell.angle_alpha   90.00
_cell.angle_beta   90.00
_cell.angle_gamma   90.00
#
_symmetry.space_group_name_H-M   'P 1'
#
loop_
_entity.id
_entity.type
_entity.pdbx_description
1 polymer ?
#
loop_
_entity_poly.entity_id
_entity_poly.type
_entity_poly.pdbx_seq_one_letter_code
_entity_poly.pdbx_strand_id
1 'polypeptide(L)'
;FSELQLLTVNQVYSEGEPLFVYGKGQPNETLIIRLIAPDKTIPKFDQFETNEDGTFEHVLLIWPKSSPNLPFGTYTVEIISTQQNGLSKKIDVKFTSSTDLVSVPIERHLNTLVFAPETAAINIPFRVFVQVTSDGLLIGDDPAKLLQTTHVHLPSGKVETLANNFSTLHQGLYYTDYVPKEEGTYVFHVVTFNEGTISHGSVATNVLSQDLGGISNQIIKLNSVLEETSTELTTLKSEISGFGNTLESASGNIDKSVTSVSKSVNNIEEASSQLNSLFFPIVASIGIIVALQIAILARRR
;
A
#
# COMPACT_ATOMS: atom_id res chain seq x y z
N PHE A 1 40.88 50.51 3.98
CA PHE A 1 39.72 49.62 3.97
C PHE A 1 39.77 48.78 5.24
N SER A 2 38.89 49.06 6.21
CA SER A 2 38.68 48.18 7.36
C SER A 2 37.99 46.89 6.90
N GLU A 3 38.48 45.73 7.36
CA GLU A 3 37.81 44.45 7.13
C GLU A 3 36.51 44.39 7.95
N LEU A 4 35.41 43.94 7.33
CA LEU A 4 34.15 43.71 8.05
C LEU A 4 34.35 42.63 9.11
N GLN A 5 34.02 42.93 10.37
CA GLN A 5 34.15 42.03 11.51
C GLN A 5 32.81 41.90 12.23
N LEU A 6 32.50 40.68 12.68
CA LEU A 6 31.31 40.35 13.46
C LEU A 6 31.70 39.47 14.63
N LEU A 7 31.38 39.91 15.84
CA LEU A 7 31.62 39.22 17.10
C LEU A 7 30.36 39.30 17.97
N THR A 8 30.21 38.32 18.87
CA THR A 8 29.17 38.31 19.91
C THR A 8 29.83 38.18 21.27
N VAL A 9 29.09 38.53 22.34
CA VAL A 9 29.59 38.39 23.72
C VAL A 9 29.60 36.93 24.16
N ASN A 10 28.56 36.17 23.80
CA ASN A 10 28.40 34.76 24.13
C ASN A 10 28.13 33.95 22.87
N GLN A 11 28.41 32.65 22.92
CA GLN A 11 28.05 31.70 21.88
C GLN A 11 26.79 30.89 22.23
N VAL A 12 26.41 30.85 23.51
CA VAL A 12 25.24 30.16 24.02
C VAL A 12 24.41 31.16 24.81
N TYR A 13 23.10 31.13 24.59
CA TYR A 13 22.16 32.07 25.17
C TYR A 13 20.93 31.35 25.73
N SER A 14 20.35 31.91 26.80
CA SER A 14 19.06 31.49 27.35
C SER A 14 18.01 32.59 27.32
N GLU A 15 16.78 32.27 27.72
CA GLU A 15 15.66 33.22 27.80
C GLU A 15 16.05 34.48 28.61
N GLY A 16 15.70 35.65 28.09
CA GLY A 16 15.95 36.95 28.70
C GLY A 16 17.33 37.54 28.41
N GLU A 17 18.26 36.77 27.83
CA GLU A 17 19.60 37.28 27.54
C GLU A 17 19.65 38.11 26.24
N PRO A 18 20.40 39.21 26.21
CA PRO A 18 20.56 40.02 25.01
C PRO A 18 21.62 39.41 24.08
N LEU A 19 21.24 39.16 22.83
CA LEU A 19 22.15 38.91 21.72
C LEU A 19 22.82 40.22 21.29
N PHE A 20 23.88 40.57 22.01
CA PHE A 20 24.73 41.71 21.69
C PHE A 20 25.78 41.34 20.64
N VAL A 21 25.83 42.14 19.58
CA VAL A 21 26.78 42.00 18.49
C VAL A 21 27.62 43.26 18.37
N TYR A 22 28.89 43.09 18.02
CA TYR A 22 29.82 44.20 17.84
C TYR A 22 30.89 43.85 16.81
N GLY A 23 31.56 44.88 16.29
CA GLY A 23 32.59 44.67 15.28
C GLY A 23 33.04 45.95 14.61
N LYS A 24 33.49 45.81 13.35
CA LYS A 24 34.00 46.91 12.53
C LYS A 24 33.47 46.81 11.11
N GLY A 25 33.13 47.94 10.51
CA GLY A 25 32.80 48.15 9.08
C GLY A 25 33.58 49.35 8.53
N GLN A 26 33.17 49.94 7.39
CA GLN A 26 33.69 51.26 6.99
C GLN A 26 33.09 52.36 7.86
N PRO A 27 33.78 53.49 8.09
CA PRO A 27 33.20 54.67 8.74
C PRO A 27 31.88 55.14 8.11
N ASN A 28 30.87 55.43 8.94
CA ASN A 28 29.55 55.91 8.51
C ASN A 28 28.89 55.01 7.45
N GLU A 29 29.20 53.71 7.49
CA GLU A 29 28.59 52.69 6.65
C GLU A 29 27.30 52.17 7.28
N THR A 30 26.26 52.05 6.46
CA THR A 30 25.06 51.33 6.83
C THR A 30 25.28 49.82 6.71
N LEU A 31 25.08 49.11 7.82
CA LEU A 31 25.15 47.65 7.88
C LEU A 31 23.74 47.07 8.07
N ILE A 32 23.53 45.90 7.48
CA ILE A 32 22.33 45.10 7.65
C ILE A 32 22.67 43.91 8.53
N ILE A 33 21.88 43.66 9.57
CA ILE A 33 22.04 42.48 10.42
C ILE A 33 20.76 41.65 10.44
N ARG A 34 20.93 40.33 10.36
CA ARG A 34 19.81 39.38 10.46
C ARG A 34 20.17 38.18 11.31
N LEU A 35 19.17 37.71 12.05
CA LEU A 35 19.19 36.42 12.72
C LEU A 35 18.52 35.41 11.80
N ILE A 36 19.20 34.32 11.48
CA ILE A 36 18.71 33.23 10.63
C ILE A 36 18.49 32.03 11.53
N ALA A 37 17.27 31.50 11.55
CA ALA A 37 16.92 30.29 12.29
C ALA A 37 17.42 29.01 11.58
N PRO A 38 17.48 27.85 12.27
CA PRO A 38 17.85 26.57 11.64
C PRO A 38 17.00 26.19 10.41
N ASP A 39 15.77 26.68 10.35
CA ASP A 39 14.83 26.49 9.25
C ASP A 39 15.03 27.50 8.10
N LYS A 40 16.09 28.32 8.16
CA LYS A 40 16.44 29.42 7.25
C LYS A 40 15.46 30.59 7.20
N THR A 41 14.47 30.62 8.08
CA THR A 41 13.65 31.83 8.27
C THR A 41 14.47 32.93 8.93
N ILE A 42 14.04 34.18 8.75
CA ILE A 42 14.69 35.35 9.34
C ILE A 42 13.76 35.89 10.44
N PRO A 43 13.84 35.37 11.68
CA PRO A 43 13.00 35.84 12.78
C PRO A 43 13.24 37.31 13.16
N LYS A 44 14.44 37.83 12.90
CA LYS A 44 14.81 39.20 13.25
C LYS A 44 15.78 39.79 12.22
N PHE A 45 15.55 41.05 11.88
CA PHE A 45 16.32 41.83 10.94
C PHE A 45 16.33 43.29 11.41
N ASP A 46 17.49 43.93 11.36
CA ASP A 46 17.65 45.37 11.63
C ASP A 46 18.71 45.98 10.67
N GLN A 47 18.73 47.30 10.60
CA GLN A 47 19.71 48.10 9.86
C GLN A 47 20.20 49.24 10.76
N PHE A 48 21.51 49.49 10.77
CA PHE A 48 22.12 50.56 11.57
C PHE A 48 23.37 51.13 10.88
N GLU A 49 23.83 52.28 11.33
CA GLU A 49 25.05 52.92 10.84
C GLU A 49 26.21 52.68 11.80
N THR A 50 27.39 52.46 11.25
CA THR A 50 28.66 52.41 12.00
C THR A 50 29.08 53.82 12.41
N ASN A 51 29.87 53.90 13.47
CA ASN A 51 30.46 55.13 13.97
C ASN A 51 31.48 55.72 12.98
N GLU A 52 31.94 56.95 13.25
CA GLU A 52 32.98 57.64 12.46
C GLU A 52 34.33 56.90 12.43
N ASP A 53 34.59 56.04 13.41
CA ASP A 53 35.78 55.18 13.46
C ASP A 53 35.55 53.79 12.83
N GLY A 54 34.35 53.55 12.29
CA GLY A 54 33.91 52.30 11.68
C GLY A 54 33.47 51.22 12.69
N THR A 55 33.46 51.49 14.00
CA THR A 55 32.97 50.54 15.00
C THR A 55 31.45 50.50 15.04
N PHE A 56 30.90 49.40 15.54
CA PHE A 56 29.49 49.32 15.88
C PHE A 56 29.24 48.41 17.07
N GLU A 57 28.13 48.68 17.74
CA GLU A 57 27.53 47.85 18.78
C GLU A 57 26.01 47.87 18.60
N HIS A 58 25.37 46.70 18.64
CA HIS A 58 23.93 46.58 18.44
C HIS A 58 23.35 45.42 19.24
N VAL A 59 22.18 45.61 19.83
CA VAL A 59 21.40 44.52 20.42
C VAL A 59 20.44 44.01 19.37
N LEU A 60 20.72 42.84 18.79
CA LEU A 60 19.89 42.28 17.72
C LEU A 60 18.56 41.75 18.26
N LEU A 61 18.59 41.07 19.40
CA LEU A 61 17.43 40.42 20.00
C LEU A 61 17.65 40.27 21.51
N ILE A 62 16.58 40.36 22.28
CA ILE A 62 16.54 39.78 23.63
C ILE A 62 15.82 38.45 23.49
N TRP A 63 16.49 37.34 23.82
CA TRP A 63 15.96 36.00 23.59
C TRP A 63 14.62 35.84 24.32
N PRO A 64 13.50 35.66 23.60
CA PRO A 64 12.21 35.45 24.23
C PRO A 64 12.13 34.04 24.81
N LYS A 65 11.03 33.76 25.50
CA LYS A 65 10.68 32.38 25.82
C LYS A 65 10.59 31.53 24.56
N SER A 66 11.19 30.33 24.58
CA SER A 66 11.13 29.39 23.47
C SER A 66 9.69 29.14 23.04
N SER A 67 9.46 29.24 21.73
CA SER A 67 8.14 29.08 21.11
C SER A 67 8.26 28.33 19.78
N PRO A 68 7.16 27.83 19.17
CA PRO A 68 7.24 27.19 17.86
C PRO A 68 7.86 28.05 16.75
N ASN A 69 7.77 29.39 16.86
CA ASN A 69 8.35 30.33 15.90
C ASN A 69 9.82 30.68 16.19
N LEU A 70 10.28 30.40 17.42
CA LEU A 70 11.65 30.64 17.86
C LEU A 70 12.04 29.58 18.92
N PRO A 71 12.24 28.32 18.53
CA PRO A 71 12.58 27.26 19.47
C PRO A 71 14.07 27.23 19.78
N PHE A 72 14.47 26.43 20.77
CA PHE A 72 15.88 26.15 21.00
C PHE A 72 16.56 25.57 19.76
N GLY A 73 17.81 25.95 19.52
CA GLY A 73 18.57 25.52 18.35
C GLY A 73 19.76 26.43 18.02
N THR A 74 20.44 26.11 16.92
CA THR A 74 21.59 26.89 16.43
C THR A 74 21.16 27.93 15.41
N TYR A 75 21.31 29.20 15.76
CA TYR A 75 20.98 30.33 14.90
C TYR A 75 22.24 30.93 14.29
N THR A 76 22.15 31.42 13.06
CA THR A 76 23.25 32.13 12.41
C THR A 76 22.96 33.63 12.41
N VAL A 77 23.85 34.41 12.99
CA VAL A 77 23.84 35.87 12.83
C VAL A 77 24.66 36.22 11.60
N GLU A 78 24.05 36.93 10.67
CA GLU A 78 24.74 37.44 9.48
C GLU A 78 24.70 38.97 9.46
N ILE A 79 25.87 39.58 9.25
CA ILE A 79 26.00 41.01 8.96
C ILE A 79 26.42 41.20 7.50
N ILE A 80 25.80 42.16 6.82
CA ILE A 80 25.99 42.45 5.40
C ILE A 80 26.34 43.94 5.25
N SER A 81 27.43 44.20 4.56
CA SER A 81 27.90 45.54 4.21
C SER A 81 27.20 46.05 2.95
N THR A 82 26.64 47.25 3.01
CA THR A 82 25.96 47.88 1.86
C THR A 82 26.93 48.62 0.93
N GLN A 83 28.11 49.02 1.42
CA GLN A 83 29.08 49.82 0.67
C GLN A 83 30.29 49.00 0.17
N GLN A 84 30.52 47.81 0.72
CA GLN A 84 31.60 46.90 0.30
C GLN A 84 31.05 45.78 -0.59
N ASN A 85 30.24 46.14 -1.58
CA ASN A 85 29.71 45.20 -2.59
C ASN A 85 28.96 43.99 -1.98
N GLY A 86 28.24 44.17 -0.87
CA GLY A 86 27.46 43.10 -0.25
C GLY A 86 28.27 42.08 0.57
N LEU A 87 29.52 42.41 0.96
CA LEU A 87 30.34 41.54 1.80
C LEU A 87 29.57 41.12 3.07
N SER A 88 29.55 39.83 3.39
CA SER A 88 28.91 39.32 4.60
C SER A 88 29.85 38.52 5.49
N LYS A 89 29.57 38.56 6.81
CA LYS A 89 30.21 37.72 7.83
C LYS A 89 29.12 37.05 8.65
N LYS A 90 29.37 35.81 9.06
CA LYS A 90 28.43 34.96 9.78
C LYS A 90 29.06 34.44 11.07
N ILE A 91 28.26 34.29 12.11
CA ILE A 91 28.62 33.63 13.35
C ILE A 91 27.42 32.82 13.88
N ASP A 92 27.68 31.59 14.30
CA ASP A 92 26.65 30.73 14.87
C ASP A 92 26.56 30.95 16.38
N VAL A 93 25.33 31.00 16.88
CA VAL A 93 24.98 31.11 18.30
C VAL A 93 23.92 30.08 18.64
N LYS A 94 23.90 29.59 19.88
CA LYS A 94 22.95 28.57 20.32
C LYS A 94 21.95 29.15 21.31
N PHE A 95 20.67 28.91 21.09
CA PHE A 95 19.61 29.23 22.04
C PHE A 95 19.18 27.96 22.78
N THR A 96 19.28 27.97 24.10
CA THR A 96 19.06 26.81 24.98
C THR A 96 18.25 27.17 26.22
N SER A 97 17.81 26.16 26.97
CA SER A 97 17.05 26.36 28.22
C SER A 97 17.90 26.83 29.41
N SER A 98 19.22 26.74 29.33
CA SER A 98 20.19 27.21 30.33
C SER A 98 21.49 27.63 29.65
N THR A 99 22.21 28.59 30.24
CA THR A 99 23.55 29.04 29.84
C THR A 99 24.69 28.35 30.59
N ASP A 100 24.42 27.26 31.34
CA ASP A 100 25.45 26.49 32.00
C ASP A 100 26.60 26.16 31.03
N LEU A 101 27.78 26.73 31.32
CA LEU A 101 29.00 26.62 30.52
C LEU A 101 29.51 25.18 30.52
N VAL A 102 28.89 24.35 29.71
CA VAL A 102 29.56 23.16 29.20
C VAL A 102 30.33 23.65 27.97
N SER A 103 31.65 23.46 27.96
CA SER A 103 32.51 23.59 26.78
C SER A 103 32.11 22.55 25.72
N VAL A 104 30.87 22.61 25.24
CA VAL A 104 30.39 21.80 24.14
C VAL A 104 30.73 22.58 22.88
N PRO A 105 31.45 22.00 21.91
CA PRO A 105 31.44 22.56 20.57
C PRO A 105 29.98 22.78 20.14
N ILE A 106 29.68 23.87 19.43
CA ILE A 106 28.35 24.08 18.85
C ILE A 106 28.15 22.99 17.80
N GLU A 107 27.57 21.87 18.23
CA GLU A 107 27.25 20.75 17.37
C GLU A 107 25.78 20.86 16.99
N ARG A 108 25.56 20.96 15.68
CA ARG A 108 24.24 21.04 15.07
C ARG A 108 23.71 19.62 14.89
N HIS A 109 22.60 19.29 15.55
CA HIS A 109 22.06 17.94 15.55
C HIS A 109 21.10 17.75 14.37
N LEU A 110 21.60 17.13 13.31
CA LEU A 110 20.79 16.76 12.16
C LEU A 110 20.11 15.41 12.40
N ASN A 111 18.79 15.36 12.26
CA ASN A 111 18.00 14.15 12.40
C ASN A 111 17.22 13.85 11.12
N THR A 112 17.19 12.57 10.74
CA THR A 112 16.52 12.08 9.53
C THR A 112 15.60 10.94 9.91
N LEU A 113 14.30 11.12 9.67
CA LEU A 113 13.29 10.08 9.85
C LEU A 113 12.74 9.67 8.49
N VAL A 114 12.56 8.37 8.29
CA VAL A 114 12.09 7.80 7.02
C VAL A 114 10.86 6.95 7.29
N PHE A 115 9.82 7.16 6.48
CA PHE A 115 8.56 6.44 6.57
C PHE A 115 8.24 5.82 5.22
N ALA A 116 7.90 4.54 5.22
CA ALA A 116 7.39 3.82 4.06
C ALA A 116 6.36 2.79 4.54
N PRO A 117 5.47 2.30 3.67
CA PRO A 117 4.64 1.15 3.98
C PRO A 117 5.51 -0.05 4.37
N GLU A 118 5.09 -0.81 5.37
CA GLU A 118 5.77 -2.05 5.76
C GLU A 118 5.67 -3.11 4.64
N THR A 119 4.56 -3.12 3.92
CA THR A 119 4.29 -4.02 2.81
C THR A 119 3.84 -3.26 1.56
N ALA A 120 4.29 -3.71 0.39
CA ALA A 120 3.86 -3.21 -0.91
C ALA A 120 3.73 -4.36 -1.91
N ALA A 121 3.35 -4.06 -3.16
CA ALA A 121 3.22 -5.04 -4.22
C ALA A 121 4.04 -4.67 -5.46
N ILE A 122 4.50 -5.69 -6.16
CA ILE A 122 5.27 -5.53 -7.40
C ILE A 122 4.47 -4.69 -8.41
N ASN A 123 5.14 -3.76 -9.08
CA ASN A 123 4.57 -2.83 -10.06
C ASN A 123 3.49 -1.86 -9.53
N ILE A 124 3.25 -1.81 -8.21
CA ILE A 124 2.36 -0.83 -7.60
C ILE A 124 3.21 0.27 -6.96
N PRO A 125 3.07 1.55 -7.37
CA PRO A 125 3.80 2.65 -6.75
C PRO A 125 3.43 2.78 -5.28
N PHE A 126 4.43 3.03 -4.44
CA PHE A 126 4.21 3.48 -3.07
C PHE A 126 5.12 4.66 -2.75
N ARG A 127 4.72 5.44 -1.74
CA ARG A 127 5.43 6.65 -1.36
C ARG A 127 6.34 6.42 -0.17
N VAL A 128 7.56 6.94 -0.27
CA VAL A 128 8.52 7.04 0.84
C VAL A 128 8.61 8.49 1.27
N PHE A 129 8.40 8.76 2.56
CA PHE A 129 8.52 10.08 3.15
C PHE A 129 9.81 10.20 3.93
N VAL A 130 10.39 11.40 3.90
CA VAL A 130 11.60 11.75 4.65
C VAL A 130 11.34 13.04 5.40
N GLN A 131 11.48 13.00 6.72
CA GLN A 131 11.48 14.18 7.56
C GLN A 131 12.90 14.50 7.99
N VAL A 132 13.30 15.75 7.81
CA VAL A 132 14.62 16.25 8.20
C VAL A 132 14.48 17.39 9.18
N THR A 133 15.15 17.27 10.32
CA THR A 133 15.23 18.35 11.32
C THR A 133 16.67 18.67 11.71
N SER A 134 16.95 19.94 12.01
CA SER A 134 18.18 20.41 12.65
C SER A 134 17.83 21.00 14.00
N ASP A 135 18.40 20.45 15.08
CA ASP A 135 18.12 20.85 16.46
C ASP A 135 16.60 20.87 16.80
N GLY A 136 15.83 19.98 16.15
CA GLY A 136 14.36 19.89 16.32
C GLY A 136 13.54 20.75 15.36
N LEU A 137 14.15 21.61 14.55
CA LEU A 137 13.49 22.45 13.55
C LEU A 137 13.50 21.84 12.15
N LEU A 138 12.41 21.99 11.40
CA LEU A 138 12.28 21.47 10.02
C LEU A 138 13.16 22.27 9.05
N ILE A 139 14.05 21.58 8.33
CA ILE A 139 14.97 22.24 7.37
C ILE A 139 14.29 22.37 6.01
N GLY A 140 14.23 23.59 5.45
CA GLY A 140 13.54 23.89 4.18
C GLY A 140 14.40 23.82 2.93
N ASP A 141 15.48 23.04 2.95
CA ASP A 141 16.46 23.03 1.86
C ASP A 141 16.01 22.28 0.62
N ASP A 142 16.67 22.58 -0.50
CA ASP A 142 16.50 21.88 -1.76
C ASP A 142 16.81 20.38 -1.58
N PRO A 143 15.83 19.47 -1.79
CA PRO A 143 16.02 18.04 -1.59
C PRO A 143 17.12 17.45 -2.48
N ALA A 144 17.38 18.04 -3.66
CA ALA A 144 18.44 17.59 -4.57
C ALA A 144 19.84 17.70 -3.93
N LYS A 145 20.04 18.70 -3.06
CA LYS A 145 21.29 18.90 -2.31
C LYS A 145 21.25 18.17 -0.97
N LEU A 146 20.12 18.26 -0.28
CA LEU A 146 19.96 17.74 1.07
C LEU A 146 20.05 16.20 1.11
N LEU A 147 19.44 15.52 0.14
CA LEU A 147 19.26 14.06 0.11
C LEU A 147 20.07 13.37 -1.00
N GLN A 148 21.11 14.04 -1.51
CA GLN A 148 21.83 13.68 -2.72
C GLN A 148 22.38 12.24 -2.74
N THR A 149 22.77 11.70 -1.58
CA THR A 149 23.39 10.37 -1.47
C THR A 149 22.41 9.27 -1.05
N THR A 150 21.11 9.57 -1.07
CA THR A 150 20.05 8.60 -0.75
C THR A 150 19.95 7.51 -1.82
N HIS A 151 19.74 6.27 -1.38
CA HIS A 151 19.64 5.11 -2.26
C HIS A 151 18.73 4.04 -1.65
N VAL A 152 18.37 3.06 -2.48
CA VAL A 152 17.61 1.89 -2.08
C VAL A 152 18.39 0.63 -2.39
N HIS A 153 18.47 -0.28 -1.42
CA HIS A 153 18.95 -1.64 -1.62
C HIS A 153 17.80 -2.50 -2.12
N LEU A 154 18.01 -3.11 -3.27
CA LEU A 154 17.06 -4.00 -3.91
C LEU A 154 17.18 -5.43 -3.35
N PRO A 155 16.11 -6.23 -3.37
CA PRO A 155 16.14 -7.65 -3.01
C PRO A 155 17.25 -8.45 -3.71
N SER A 156 17.56 -8.11 -4.96
CA SER A 156 18.65 -8.70 -5.75
C SER A 156 20.06 -8.36 -5.27
N GLY A 157 20.21 -7.49 -4.27
CA GLY A 157 21.48 -6.97 -3.78
C GLY A 157 22.03 -5.79 -4.58
N LYS A 158 21.31 -5.33 -5.61
CA LYS A 158 21.65 -4.11 -6.35
C LYS A 158 21.33 -2.87 -5.50
N VAL A 159 21.98 -1.75 -5.85
CA VAL A 159 21.72 -0.45 -5.23
C VAL A 159 21.31 0.53 -6.31
N GLU A 160 20.17 1.19 -6.10
CA GLU A 160 19.67 2.25 -6.98
C GLU A 160 19.73 3.58 -6.24
N THR A 161 20.27 4.61 -6.89
CA THR A 161 20.26 5.96 -6.33
C THR A 161 18.88 6.58 -6.45
N LEU A 162 18.47 7.30 -5.41
CA LEU A 162 17.26 8.12 -5.38
C LEU A 162 17.61 9.62 -5.41
N ALA A 163 18.85 9.97 -5.78
CA ALA A 163 19.29 11.34 -5.94
C ALA A 163 18.35 12.10 -6.87
N ASN A 164 17.91 13.29 -6.46
CA ASN A 164 17.00 14.15 -7.22
C ASN A 164 15.58 13.60 -7.46
N ASN A 165 15.22 12.43 -6.91
CA ASN A 165 13.87 11.87 -7.04
C ASN A 165 12.90 12.38 -5.96
N PHE A 166 13.39 13.23 -5.04
CA PHE A 166 12.61 13.76 -3.93
C PHE A 166 11.93 15.07 -4.30
N SER A 167 10.65 15.14 -3.99
CA SER A 167 9.83 16.35 -4.04
C SER A 167 9.56 16.88 -2.64
N THR A 168 9.45 18.21 -2.50
CA THR A 168 9.09 18.85 -1.24
C THR A 168 7.57 18.77 -1.04
N LEU A 169 7.11 18.13 0.04
CA LEU A 169 5.71 18.18 0.47
C LEU A 169 5.46 19.39 1.37
N HIS A 170 6.36 19.60 2.32
CA HIS A 170 6.38 20.73 3.24
C HIS A 170 7.86 20.99 3.60
N GLN A 171 8.16 22.16 4.15
CA GLN A 171 9.46 22.42 4.75
C GLN A 171 9.84 21.30 5.74
N GLY A 172 11.03 20.72 5.55
CA GLY A 172 11.54 19.57 6.32
C GLY A 172 10.83 18.25 6.07
N LEU A 173 9.92 18.16 5.10
CA LEU A 173 9.20 16.94 4.73
C LEU A 173 9.20 16.72 3.21
N TYR A 174 9.88 15.66 2.80
CA TYR A 174 10.12 15.31 1.41
C TYR A 174 9.51 13.95 1.09
N TYR A 175 9.27 13.67 -0.19
CA TYR A 175 8.79 12.36 -0.61
C TYR A 175 9.33 11.95 -1.97
N THR A 176 9.35 10.64 -2.21
CA THR A 176 9.55 10.06 -3.54
C THR A 176 8.57 8.90 -3.73
N ASP A 177 8.08 8.73 -4.96
CA ASP A 177 7.23 7.60 -5.33
C ASP A 177 8.12 6.52 -5.96
N TYR A 178 8.10 5.32 -5.37
CA TYR A 178 8.92 4.19 -5.80
C TYR A 178 8.04 3.07 -6.36
N VAL A 179 8.43 2.50 -7.51
CA VAL A 179 7.71 1.38 -8.14
C VAL A 179 8.61 0.14 -8.10
N PRO A 180 8.34 -0.82 -7.19
CA PRO A 180 9.17 -2.00 -7.07
C PRO A 180 8.96 -2.93 -8.28
N LYS A 181 10.03 -3.61 -8.70
CA LYS A 181 10.08 -4.45 -9.90
C LYS A 181 10.42 -5.91 -9.61
N GLU A 182 10.73 -6.24 -8.36
CA GLU A 182 11.00 -7.59 -7.89
C GLU A 182 10.35 -7.79 -6.52
N GLU A 183 10.12 -9.05 -6.16
CA GLU A 183 9.63 -9.42 -4.84
C GLU A 183 10.78 -9.44 -3.82
N GLY A 184 10.46 -9.16 -2.56
CA GLY A 184 11.40 -9.20 -1.45
C GLY A 184 11.55 -7.86 -0.73
N THR A 185 12.57 -7.78 0.12
CA THR A 185 12.78 -6.62 0.99
C THR A 185 13.60 -5.53 0.30
N TYR A 186 13.01 -4.35 0.16
CA TYR A 186 13.68 -3.13 -0.23
C TYR A 186 14.10 -2.36 1.03
N VAL A 187 15.34 -1.89 1.10
CA VAL A 187 15.81 -1.06 2.21
C VAL A 187 16.15 0.33 1.69
N PHE A 188 15.34 1.32 2.05
CA PHE A 188 15.58 2.71 1.72
C PHE A 188 16.57 3.28 2.74
N HIS A 189 17.78 3.61 2.30
CA HIS A 189 18.80 4.26 3.12
C HIS A 189 18.89 5.73 2.72
N VAL A 190 18.33 6.58 3.58
CA VAL A 190 18.29 8.02 3.40
C VAL A 190 19.47 8.64 4.12
N VAL A 191 20.20 9.48 3.38
CA VAL A 191 21.36 10.18 3.87
C VAL A 191 21.14 11.66 3.64
N THR A 192 21.11 12.40 4.74
CA THR A 192 20.90 13.83 4.76
C THR A 192 22.22 14.52 5.05
N PHE A 193 22.63 15.47 4.20
CA PHE A 193 23.77 16.34 4.44
C PHE A 193 23.33 17.78 4.51
N ASN A 194 23.68 18.47 5.60
CA ASN A 194 23.38 19.88 5.73
C ASN A 194 24.46 20.59 6.55
N GLU A 195 25.08 21.61 5.96
CA GLU A 195 26.09 22.49 6.57
C GLU A 195 27.23 21.74 7.29
N GLY A 196 27.71 20.65 6.70
CA GLY A 196 28.82 19.85 7.26
C GLY A 196 28.39 18.72 8.19
N THR A 197 27.12 18.68 8.62
CA THR A 197 26.56 17.57 9.40
C THR A 197 25.90 16.53 8.49
N ILE A 198 26.08 15.24 8.82
CA ILE A 198 25.42 14.12 8.17
C ILE A 198 24.46 13.45 9.15
N SER A 199 23.32 12.99 8.63
CA SER A 199 22.35 12.17 9.35
C SER A 199 21.84 11.06 8.47
N HIS A 200 21.52 9.91 9.07
CA HIS A 200 21.06 8.73 8.37
C HIS A 200 19.69 8.30 8.91
N GLY A 201 18.83 7.85 8.02
CA GLY A 201 17.59 7.16 8.36
C GLY A 201 17.38 5.98 7.43
N SER A 202 16.75 4.91 7.91
CA SER A 202 16.46 3.74 7.09
C SER A 202 15.09 3.16 7.39
N VAL A 203 14.44 2.66 6.35
CA VAL A 203 13.18 1.91 6.46
C VAL A 203 13.19 0.75 5.47
N ALA A 204 12.57 -0.36 5.85
CA ALA A 204 12.41 -1.51 4.99
C ALA A 204 10.96 -1.67 4.56
N THR A 205 10.74 -2.01 3.30
CA THR A 205 9.43 -2.36 2.74
C THR A 205 9.52 -3.74 2.12
N ASN A 206 8.65 -4.65 2.54
CA ASN A 206 8.56 -5.98 1.96
C ASN A 206 7.58 -5.98 0.78
N VAL A 207 8.07 -6.28 -0.41
CA VAL A 207 7.29 -6.30 -1.65
C VAL A 207 6.84 -7.71 -1.97
N LEU A 208 5.54 -7.88 -2.12
CA LEU A 208 4.87 -9.14 -2.45
C LEU A 208 4.41 -9.15 -3.91
N SER A 209 4.00 -10.32 -4.40
CA SER A 209 3.42 -10.47 -5.74
C SER A 209 2.10 -9.71 -5.91
N GLN A 210 1.35 -9.49 -4.83
CA GLN A 210 0.07 -8.77 -4.82
C GLN A 210 -0.11 -7.97 -3.53
N ASP A 211 -0.91 -6.91 -3.61
CA ASP A 211 -1.33 -6.15 -2.44
C ASP A 211 -2.61 -6.75 -1.83
N LEU A 212 -3.01 -6.22 -0.67
CA LEU A 212 -4.24 -6.63 0.00
C LEU A 212 -5.49 -6.41 -0.87
N GLY A 213 -5.48 -5.39 -1.73
CA GLY A 213 -6.56 -5.11 -2.68
C GLY A 213 -6.72 -6.22 -3.72
N GLY A 214 -5.61 -6.67 -4.31
CA GLY A 214 -5.54 -7.79 -5.24
C GLY A 214 -6.06 -9.08 -4.63
N ILE A 215 -5.59 -9.42 -3.41
CA ILE A 215 -6.03 -10.61 -2.68
C ILE A 215 -7.54 -10.54 -2.38
N SER A 216 -8.03 -9.39 -1.92
CA SER A 216 -9.47 -9.19 -1.65
C SER A 216 -10.32 -9.42 -2.90
N ASN A 217 -9.91 -8.88 -4.04
CA ASN A 217 -10.60 -9.09 -5.31
C ASN A 217 -10.61 -10.56 -5.75
N GLN A 218 -9.50 -11.28 -5.53
CA GLN A 218 -9.43 -12.71 -5.79
C GLN A 218 -10.39 -13.50 -4.90
N ILE A 219 -10.52 -13.15 -3.62
CA ILE A 219 -11.47 -13.76 -2.68
C ILE A 219 -12.92 -13.51 -3.13
N ILE A 220 -13.26 -12.28 -3.53
CA ILE A 220 -14.59 -11.94 -4.04
C ILE A 220 -14.93 -12.79 -5.28
N LYS A 221 -13.98 -12.91 -6.22
CA LYS A 221 -14.17 -13.73 -7.41
C LYS A 221 -14.34 -15.21 -7.07
N LEU A 222 -13.56 -15.73 -6.12
CA LEU A 222 -13.69 -17.11 -5.66
C LEU A 222 -15.05 -17.37 -5.02
N ASN A 223 -15.53 -16.46 -4.18
CA ASN A 223 -16.86 -16.57 -3.56
C ASN A 223 -17.97 -16.61 -4.62
N SER A 224 -17.88 -15.77 -5.66
CA SER A 224 -18.85 -15.78 -6.76
C SER A 224 -18.85 -17.12 -7.51
N VAL A 225 -17.69 -17.70 -7.81
CA VAL A 225 -17.60 -19.01 -8.47
C VAL A 225 -18.14 -20.13 -7.57
N LEU A 226 -17.92 -20.05 -6.26
CA LEU A 226 -18.48 -21.01 -5.30
C LEU A 226 -20.01 -20.92 -5.21
N GLU A 227 -20.58 -19.72 -5.25
CA GLU A 227 -22.02 -19.49 -5.26
C GLU A 227 -22.68 -20.03 -6.54
N GLU A 228 -22.06 -19.79 -7.70
CA GLU A 228 -22.48 -20.35 -8.99
C GLU A 228 -22.44 -21.89 -8.94
N THR A 229 -21.33 -22.46 -8.47
CA THR A 229 -21.18 -23.92 -8.32
C THR A 229 -22.24 -24.52 -7.38
N SER A 230 -22.54 -23.84 -6.27
CA SER A 230 -23.60 -24.26 -5.34
C SER A 230 -24.98 -24.24 -5.98
N THR A 231 -25.24 -23.24 -6.83
CA THR A 231 -26.50 -23.12 -7.57
C THR A 231 -26.64 -24.24 -8.59
N GLU A 232 -25.59 -24.51 -9.36
CA GLU A 232 -25.55 -25.61 -10.33
C GLU A 232 -25.73 -26.98 -9.67
N LEU A 233 -25.12 -27.21 -8.49
CA LEU A 233 -25.35 -28.44 -7.73
C LEU A 233 -26.80 -28.58 -7.25
N THR A 234 -27.46 -27.47 -6.91
CA THR A 234 -28.88 -27.48 -6.52
C THR A 234 -29.77 -27.83 -7.71
N THR A 235 -29.48 -27.26 -8.88
CA THR A 235 -30.15 -27.59 -10.15
C THR A 235 -29.97 -29.07 -10.49
N LEU A 236 -28.72 -29.56 -10.50
CA LEU A 236 -28.39 -30.96 -10.79
C LEU A 236 -29.13 -31.91 -9.84
N LYS A 237 -29.18 -31.60 -8.54
CA LYS A 237 -29.94 -32.39 -7.56
C LYS A 237 -31.44 -32.45 -7.90
N SER A 238 -32.02 -31.33 -8.33
CA SER A 238 -33.42 -31.25 -8.74
C SER A 238 -33.69 -32.10 -9.98
N GLU A 239 -32.82 -32.01 -10.99
CA GLU A 239 -32.91 -32.79 -12.22
C GLU A 239 -32.79 -34.30 -11.95
N ILE A 240 -31.85 -34.73 -11.10
CA ILE A 240 -31.71 -36.14 -10.69
C ILE A 240 -32.98 -36.64 -10.01
N SER A 241 -33.58 -35.82 -9.13
CA SER A 241 -34.86 -36.18 -8.50
C SER A 241 -35.99 -36.28 -9.53
N GLY A 242 -36.04 -35.37 -10.51
CA GLY A 242 -37.00 -35.42 -11.61
C GLY A 242 -36.83 -36.66 -12.49
N PHE A 243 -35.60 -37.05 -12.77
CA PHE A 243 -35.27 -38.30 -13.46
C PHE A 243 -35.72 -39.52 -12.66
N GLY A 244 -35.52 -39.53 -11.34
CA GLY A 244 -36.01 -40.57 -10.44
C GLY A 244 -37.53 -40.76 -10.52
N ASN A 245 -38.30 -39.67 -10.47
CA ASN A 245 -39.76 -39.71 -10.61
C ASN A 245 -40.21 -40.24 -11.98
N THR A 246 -39.46 -39.88 -13.03
CA THR A 246 -39.70 -40.38 -14.40
C THR A 246 -39.50 -41.88 -14.48
N LEU A 247 -38.41 -42.38 -13.87
CA LEU A 247 -38.10 -43.81 -13.83
C LEU A 247 -39.15 -44.60 -13.04
N GLU A 248 -39.59 -44.08 -11.89
CA GLU A 248 -40.66 -44.68 -11.09
C GLU A 248 -41.98 -44.76 -11.86
N SER A 249 -42.35 -43.68 -12.55
CA SER A 249 -43.55 -43.64 -13.40
C SER A 249 -43.48 -44.65 -14.55
N ALA A 250 -42.33 -44.73 -15.23
CA ALA A 250 -42.11 -45.70 -16.30
C ALA A 250 -42.19 -47.15 -15.78
N SER A 251 -41.57 -47.43 -14.63
CA SER A 251 -41.65 -48.74 -13.97
C SER A 251 -43.08 -49.13 -13.64
N GLY A 252 -43.87 -48.22 -13.04
CA GLY A 252 -45.27 -48.47 -12.73
C GLY A 252 -46.15 -48.72 -13.97
N ASN A 253 -45.85 -48.07 -15.10
CA ASN A 253 -46.54 -48.32 -16.36
C ASN A 253 -46.19 -49.71 -16.93
N ILE A 254 -44.92 -50.11 -16.88
CA ILE A 254 -44.48 -51.45 -17.29
C ILE A 254 -45.19 -52.52 -16.45
N ASP A 255 -45.27 -52.34 -15.13
CA ASP A 255 -45.94 -53.28 -14.23
C ASP A 255 -47.43 -53.49 -14.58
N LYS A 256 -48.13 -52.38 -14.89
CA LYS A 256 -49.52 -52.43 -15.36
C LYS A 256 -49.64 -53.14 -16.70
N SER A 257 -48.76 -52.86 -17.64
CA SER A 257 -48.73 -53.52 -18.95
C SER A 257 -48.47 -55.02 -18.81
N VAL A 258 -47.50 -55.43 -18.00
CA VAL A 258 -47.19 -56.85 -17.71
C VAL A 258 -48.41 -57.54 -17.09
N THR A 259 -49.05 -56.91 -16.11
CA THR A 259 -50.28 -57.43 -15.49
C THR A 259 -51.40 -57.59 -16.51
N SER A 260 -51.58 -56.62 -17.40
CA SER A 260 -52.60 -56.69 -18.45
C SER A 260 -52.32 -57.80 -19.46
N VAL A 261 -51.07 -57.94 -19.91
CA VAL A 261 -50.64 -59.01 -20.82
C VAL A 261 -50.86 -60.37 -20.18
N SER A 262 -50.50 -60.53 -18.90
CA SER A 262 -50.73 -61.77 -18.16
C SER A 262 -52.22 -62.15 -18.11
N LYS A 263 -53.13 -61.19 -17.86
CA LYS A 263 -54.57 -61.43 -17.92
C LYS A 263 -55.04 -61.84 -19.32
N SER A 264 -54.55 -61.16 -20.36
CA SER A 264 -54.87 -61.54 -21.75
C SER A 264 -54.40 -62.95 -22.08
N VAL A 265 -53.21 -63.36 -21.63
CA VAL A 265 -52.69 -64.72 -21.80
C VAL A 265 -53.59 -65.74 -21.09
N ASN A 266 -53.99 -65.50 -19.85
CA ASN A 266 -54.90 -66.39 -19.13
C ASN A 266 -56.26 -66.52 -19.85
N ASN A 267 -56.82 -65.41 -20.33
CA ASN A 267 -58.06 -65.44 -21.10
C ASN A 267 -57.91 -66.26 -22.41
N ILE A 268 -56.76 -66.16 -23.09
CA ILE A 268 -56.45 -66.96 -24.28
C ILE A 268 -56.33 -68.45 -23.92
N GLU A 269 -55.68 -68.76 -22.80
CA GLU A 269 -55.54 -70.13 -22.31
C GLU A 269 -56.91 -70.77 -21.99
N GLU A 270 -57.79 -70.03 -21.30
CA GLU A 270 -59.16 -70.44 -21.05
C GLU A 270 -59.97 -70.64 -22.35
N ALA A 271 -59.90 -69.68 -23.27
CA ALA A 271 -60.59 -69.77 -24.56
C ALA A 271 -60.07 -70.96 -25.39
N SER A 272 -58.76 -71.21 -25.38
CA SER A 272 -58.14 -72.36 -26.05
C SER A 272 -58.62 -73.68 -25.44
N SER A 273 -58.71 -73.77 -24.11
CA SER A 273 -59.25 -74.93 -23.40
C SER A 273 -60.71 -75.19 -23.76
N GLN A 274 -61.56 -74.15 -23.78
CA GLN A 274 -62.96 -74.25 -24.20
C GLN A 274 -63.09 -74.72 -25.66
N LEU A 275 -62.27 -74.16 -26.56
CA LEU A 275 -62.24 -74.56 -27.96
C LEU A 275 -61.89 -76.04 -28.11
N ASN A 276 -60.86 -76.52 -27.38
CA ASN A 276 -60.52 -77.93 -27.36
C ASN A 276 -61.66 -78.80 -26.83
N SER A 277 -62.35 -78.37 -25.76
CA SER A 277 -63.50 -79.08 -25.21
C SER A 277 -64.67 -79.20 -26.20
N LEU A 278 -64.83 -78.25 -27.12
CA LEU A 278 -65.84 -78.30 -28.19
C LEU A 278 -65.34 -79.11 -29.39
N PHE A 279 -64.06 -78.99 -29.73
CA PHE A 279 -63.47 -79.61 -30.91
C PHE A 279 -63.37 -81.13 -30.77
N PHE A 280 -62.98 -81.65 -29.60
CA PHE A 280 -62.81 -83.09 -29.39
C PHE A 280 -64.10 -83.91 -29.62
N PRO A 281 -65.26 -83.53 -29.06
CA PRO A 281 -66.52 -84.22 -29.36
C PRO A 281 -66.93 -84.16 -30.84
N ILE A 282 -66.68 -83.03 -31.52
CA ILE A 282 -66.99 -82.86 -32.95
C ILE A 282 -66.13 -83.80 -33.79
N VAL A 283 -64.82 -83.82 -33.56
CA VAL A 283 -63.89 -84.71 -34.28
C VAL A 283 -64.23 -86.18 -34.01
N ALA A 284 -64.52 -86.54 -32.75
CA ALA A 284 -64.95 -87.89 -32.41
C ALA A 284 -66.25 -88.28 -33.13
N SER A 285 -67.23 -87.37 -33.21
CA SER A 285 -68.50 -87.59 -33.93
C SER A 285 -68.27 -87.77 -35.43
N ILE A 286 -67.43 -86.94 -36.05
CA ILE A 286 -67.03 -87.11 -37.46
C ILE A 286 -66.37 -88.47 -37.67
N GLY A 287 -65.46 -88.88 -36.78
CA GLY A 287 -64.80 -90.18 -36.82
C GLY A 287 -65.80 -91.35 -36.76
N ILE A 288 -66.80 -91.29 -35.87
CA ILE A 288 -67.88 -92.29 -35.78
C ILE A 288 -68.70 -92.35 -37.07
N ILE A 289 -69.09 -91.19 -37.62
CA ILE A 289 -69.85 -91.11 -38.88
C ILE A 289 -69.07 -91.77 -40.01
N VAL A 290 -67.79 -91.45 -40.15
CA VAL A 290 -66.92 -92.03 -41.18
C VAL A 290 -66.78 -93.54 -40.99
N ALA A 291 -66.58 -94.01 -39.75
CA ALA A 291 -66.51 -95.44 -39.45
C ALA A 291 -67.82 -96.18 -39.81
N LEU A 292 -68.99 -95.59 -39.50
CA LEU A 292 -70.29 -96.12 -39.91
C LEU A 292 -70.44 -96.18 -41.44
N GLN A 293 -70.05 -95.11 -42.14
CA GLN A 293 -70.10 -95.06 -43.60
C GLN A 293 -69.26 -96.18 -44.22
N ILE A 294 -68.06 -96.43 -43.70
CA ILE A 294 -67.19 -97.53 -44.14
C ILE A 294 -67.85 -98.89 -43.87
N ALA A 295 -68.42 -99.12 -42.68
CA ALA A 295 -69.09 -100.37 -42.34
C ALA A 295 -70.32 -100.64 -43.23
N ILE A 296 -71.12 -99.62 -43.53
CA ILE A 296 -72.28 -99.72 -44.44
C ILE A 296 -71.82 -100.08 -45.87
N LEU A 297 -70.77 -99.43 -46.36
CA LEU A 297 -70.18 -99.72 -47.68
C LEU A 297 -69.61 -101.14 -47.75
N ALA A 298 -68.96 -101.60 -46.68
CA ALA A 298 -68.43 -102.97 -46.59
C ALA A 298 -69.53 -104.04 -46.54
N ARG A 299 -70.69 -103.76 -45.92
CA ARG A 299 -71.84 -104.68 -45.86
C ARG A 299 -72.65 -104.77 -47.16
N ARG A 300 -72.52 -103.80 -48.07
CA ARG A 300 -73.22 -103.75 -49.37
C ARG A 300 -72.45 -104.46 -50.51
N ARG A 301 -71.28 -105.04 -50.22
CA ARG A 301 -70.56 -105.97 -51.09
C ARG A 301 -70.88 -107.40 -50.69
#